data_AF-A0AAU8LUM1-F1
#
_entry.id   AF-A0AAU8LUM1-F1
#
_cell.length_a   1.000
_cell.length_b   1.000
_cell.length_c   1.000
_cell.angle_alpha   90.00
_cell.angle_beta   90.00
_cell.angle_gamma   90.00
#
_symmetry.space_group_name_H-M   'P 1'
#
loop_
_entity.id
_entity.type
_entity.pdbx_description
1 polymer ?
#
loop_
_entity_poly.entity_id
_entity_poly.type
_entity_poly.pdbx_seq_one_letter_code
_entity_poly.pdbx_strand_id
1 'polypeptide(L)'
;MTSRDGRRRIGHYVKRARSAIYESRTDKKPLHTLDTFVQAAQKSPHAAEVWLAQLRAVKQDNCRLIFNSFPDGYISSFGKDFALSLLRHNRERLLNSASAEQ
;
A
#
# COMPACT_ATOMS: atom_id res chain seq x y z
N MET A 1 24.36 -16.46 -3.90
CA MET A 1 23.32 -16.45 -2.84
C MET A 1 22.01 -15.89 -3.40
N THR A 2 21.13 -16.77 -3.86
CA THR A 2 19.85 -16.42 -4.47
C THR A 2 18.77 -16.38 -3.39
N SER A 3 18.49 -15.20 -2.82
CA SER A 3 17.34 -15.04 -1.93
C SER A 3 16.06 -15.12 -2.75
N ARG A 4 15.49 -16.33 -2.83
CA ARG A 4 14.19 -16.65 -3.41
C ARG A 4 13.01 -16.11 -2.58
N ASP A 5 13.29 -15.21 -1.62
CA ASP A 5 12.43 -14.87 -0.47
C ASP A 5 11.95 -13.40 -0.48
N GLY A 6 12.28 -12.63 -1.52
CA GLY A 6 11.93 -11.21 -1.62
C GLY A 6 10.42 -10.94 -1.61
N ARG A 7 9.62 -11.78 -2.28
CA ARG A 7 8.15 -11.62 -2.34
C ARG A 7 7.46 -11.88 -1.00
N ARG A 8 7.89 -12.89 -0.23
CA ARG A 8 7.38 -13.16 1.12
C ARG A 8 7.75 -12.04 2.10
N ARG A 9 8.94 -11.47 1.96
CA ARG A 9 9.41 -10.35 2.80
C ARG A 9 8.60 -9.07 2.56
N ILE A 10 8.22 -8.76 1.33
CA ILE A 10 7.48 -7.53 1.02
C ILE A 10 6.09 -7.57 1.65
N GLY A 11 5.35 -8.68 1.53
CA GLY A 11 4.04 -8.81 2.17
C GLY A 11 4.10 -8.55 3.69
N HIS A 12 5.12 -9.10 4.36
CA HIS A 12 5.35 -8.85 5.78
C HIS A 12 5.77 -7.40 6.08
N TYR A 13 6.61 -6.81 5.23
CA TYR A 13 7.02 -5.41 5.33
C TYR A 13 5.80 -4.47 5.26
N VAL A 14 4.93 -4.67 4.27
CA VAL A 14 3.74 -3.84 4.07
C VAL A 14 2.81 -3.93 5.29
N LYS A 15 2.60 -5.14 5.83
CA LYS A 15 1.76 -5.36 7.02
C LYS A 15 2.28 -4.61 8.26
N ARG A 16 3.59 -4.43 8.39
CA ARG A 16 4.21 -3.72 9.52
C ARG A 16 4.27 -2.20 9.35
N ALA A 17 4.00 -1.68 8.17
CA ALA A 17 4.01 -0.25 7.91
C ALA A 17 3.01 0.48 8.83
N ARG A 18 3.47 1.58 9.42
CA ARG A 18 2.65 2.46 10.26
C ARG A 18 2.38 3.77 9.54
N SER A 19 1.23 4.36 9.83
CA SER A 19 0.90 5.70 9.39
C SER A 19 1.60 6.72 10.31
N ALA A 20 1.32 8.01 10.07
CA ALA A 20 1.66 9.09 10.99
C ALA A 20 0.46 9.49 11.88
N ILE A 21 -0.63 8.70 11.86
CA ILE A 21 -1.88 9.00 12.56
C ILE A 21 -1.95 8.16 13.84
N TYR A 22 -2.23 8.85 14.95
CA TYR A 22 -2.45 8.24 16.27
C TYR A 22 -3.95 8.24 16.56
N GLU A 23 -4.44 7.17 17.19
CA GLU A 23 -5.87 7.06 17.54
C GLU A 23 -6.23 8.01 18.68
N SER A 24 -5.36 8.11 19.68
CA SER A 24 -5.44 9.05 20.80
C SER A 24 -4.13 9.82 20.98
N ARG A 25 -4.22 10.99 21.63
CA ARG A 25 -3.06 11.80 22.04
C ARG A 25 -2.12 11.10 23.01
N THR A 26 -2.62 10.08 23.72
CA THR A 26 -1.85 9.30 24.69
C THR A 26 -1.16 8.08 24.08
N ASP A 27 -1.45 7.74 22.82
CA ASP A 27 -0.90 6.55 22.21
C ASP A 27 0.59 6.69 21.91
N LYS A 28 1.35 5.67 22.32
CA LYS A 28 2.80 5.65 22.13
C LYS A 28 3.21 5.28 20.70
N LYS A 29 2.29 4.77 19.89
CA LYS A 29 2.57 4.29 18.54
C LYS A 29 1.44 4.70 17.59
N PRO A 30 1.76 5.14 16.37
CA PRO A 30 0.75 5.42 15.37
C PRO A 30 0.10 4.13 14.87
N LEU A 31 -1.11 4.25 14.34
CA LEU A 31 -1.88 3.17 13.74
C LEU A 31 -1.14 2.54 12.56
N HIS A 32 -1.48 1.30 12.22
CA HIS A 32 -1.07 0.74 10.94
C HIS A 32 -1.78 1.44 9.79
N THR A 33 -1.15 1.46 8.61
CA THR A 33 -1.70 2.17 7.45
C THR A 33 -3.08 1.65 7.04
N LEU A 34 -3.31 0.34 7.14
CA LEU A 34 -4.62 -0.27 6.85
C LEU A 34 -5.66 0.09 7.90
N ASP A 35 -5.33 -0.03 9.19
CA ASP A 35 -6.25 0.31 10.28
C ASP A 35 -6.65 1.79 10.22
N THR A 36 -5.70 2.66 9.88
CA THR A 36 -5.94 4.09 9.66
C THR A 36 -6.99 4.32 8.56
N PHE A 37 -6.88 3.59 7.44
CA PHE A 37 -7.84 3.68 6.36
C PHE A 37 -9.22 3.15 6.79
N VAL A 38 -9.28 1.99 7.45
CA VAL A 38 -10.55 1.39 7.94
C VAL A 38 -11.27 2.35 8.90
N GLN A 39 -10.56 2.93 9.86
CA GLN A 39 -11.16 3.91 10.79
C GLN A 39 -11.63 5.18 10.05
N ALA A 40 -10.88 5.66 9.06
CA ALA A 40 -11.31 6.81 8.25
C ALA A 40 -12.55 6.47 7.40
N ALA A 41 -12.61 5.25 6.86
CA ALA A 41 -13.73 4.77 6.07
C ALA A 41 -15.02 4.67 6.89
N GLN A 42 -14.94 4.22 8.14
CA GLN A 42 -16.08 4.20 9.06
C GLN A 42 -16.65 5.60 9.33
N LYS A 43 -15.81 6.63 9.37
CA LYS A 43 -16.24 8.02 9.57
C LYS A 43 -16.91 8.63 8.34
N SER A 44 -16.53 8.18 7.14
CA SER A 44 -17.10 8.66 5.88
C SER A 44 -17.07 7.57 4.81
N PRO A 45 -18.06 6.66 4.80
CA PRO A 45 -18.11 5.54 3.87
C PRO A 45 -18.13 5.97 2.39
N HIS A 46 -18.85 7.06 2.09
CA HIS A 46 -18.93 7.61 0.74
C HIS A 46 -17.55 8.04 0.21
N ALA A 47 -16.77 8.77 1.01
CA ALA A 47 -15.41 9.16 0.62
C ALA A 47 -14.51 7.93 0.40
N ALA A 48 -14.62 6.92 1.27
CA ALA A 48 -13.86 5.68 1.12
C ALA A 48 -14.21 4.96 -0.20
N GLU A 49 -15.49 4.88 -0.57
CA GLU A 49 -15.92 4.30 -1.84
C GLU A 49 -15.31 5.03 -3.04
N VAL A 50 -15.36 6.37 -3.04
CA VAL A 50 -14.75 7.19 -4.10
C VAL A 50 -13.25 6.91 -4.23
N TRP A 51 -12.51 6.91 -3.11
CA TRP A 51 -11.08 6.63 -3.12
C TRP A 51 -10.76 5.20 -3.54
N LEU A 52 -11.57 4.21 -3.15
CA LEU A 52 -11.41 2.83 -3.58
C LEU A 52 -11.73 2.66 -5.07
N ALA A 53 -12.71 3.37 -5.61
CA ALA A 53 -13.02 3.38 -7.03
C ALA A 53 -11.84 3.97 -7.84
N GLN A 54 -11.27 5.09 -7.39
CA GLN A 54 -10.05 5.66 -7.98
C GLN A 54 -8.89 4.66 -7.90
N LEU A 55 -8.70 4.02 -6.74
CA LEU A 55 -7.71 2.98 -6.57
C LEU A 55 -7.94 1.87 -7.60
N ARG A 56 -9.15 1.32 -7.75
CA ARG A 56 -9.47 0.27 -8.75
C ARG A 56 -9.04 0.68 -10.17
N ALA A 57 -9.17 1.95 -10.55
CA ALA A 57 -8.75 2.43 -11.86
C ALA A 57 -7.22 2.47 -12.08
N VAL A 58 -6.40 2.50 -11.01
CA VAL A 58 -4.93 2.49 -11.13
C VAL A 58 -4.44 1.13 -11.65
N LYS A 59 -3.92 1.07 -12.87
CA LYS A 59 -3.39 -0.16 -13.46
C LYS A 59 -1.92 -0.38 -13.05
N GLN A 60 -1.56 -1.61 -12.72
CA GLN A 60 -0.18 -1.96 -12.39
C GLN A 60 0.81 -1.65 -13.53
N ASP A 61 0.36 -1.79 -14.78
CA ASP A 61 1.17 -1.46 -15.96
C ASP A 61 1.49 0.02 -16.06
N ASN A 62 0.55 0.90 -15.68
CA ASN A 62 0.81 2.34 -15.62
C ASN A 62 1.90 2.65 -14.59
N CYS A 63 1.84 2.01 -13.41
CA CYS A 63 2.92 2.13 -12.42
C CYS A 63 4.26 1.66 -13.00
N ARG A 64 4.29 0.50 -13.69
CA ARG A 64 5.50 -0.02 -14.32
C ARG A 64 6.07 0.94 -15.37
N LEU A 65 5.22 1.55 -16.19
CA LEU A 65 5.64 2.55 -17.18
C LEU A 65 6.31 3.75 -16.50
N ILE A 66 5.75 4.26 -15.41
CA ILE A 66 6.35 5.37 -14.64
C ILE A 66 7.71 4.97 -14.05
N PHE A 67 7.84 3.79 -13.44
CA PHE A 67 9.14 3.34 -12.92
C PHE A 67 10.18 3.10 -14.03
N ASN A 68 9.74 2.73 -15.22
CA ASN A 68 10.62 2.53 -16.37
C ASN A 68 11.01 3.83 -17.08
N SER A 69 10.27 4.93 -16.88
CA SER A 69 10.65 6.23 -17.44
C SER A 69 11.76 6.94 -16.65
N PHE A 70 12.13 6.45 -15.47
CA PHE A 70 13.26 7.01 -14.73
C PHE A 70 14.59 6.73 -15.44
N PRO A 71 15.49 7.74 -15.55
CA PRO A 71 16.82 7.54 -16.09
C PRO A 71 17.61 6.49 -15.31
N ASP A 72 18.60 5.89 -15.98
CA ASP A 72 19.50 4.94 -15.33
C ASP A 72 20.24 5.60 -14.16
N GLY A 73 20.42 4.82 -13.09
CA GLY A 73 21.09 5.29 -11.87
C GLY A 73 20.19 5.98 -10.83
N TYR A 74 18.98 6.45 -11.18
CA TYR A 74 18.05 7.05 -10.21
C TYR A 74 17.47 6.03 -9.22
N ILE A 75 17.19 4.83 -9.73
CA ILE A 75 16.66 3.72 -8.94
C ILE A 75 17.17 2.42 -9.54
N SER A 76 17.69 1.54 -8.69
CA SER A 76 18.15 0.22 -9.13
C SER A 76 16.99 -0.62 -9.67
N SER A 77 17.28 -1.59 -10.52
CA SER A 77 16.28 -2.56 -11.00
C SER A 77 15.56 -3.23 -9.83
N PHE A 78 16.30 -3.62 -8.79
CA PHE A 78 15.75 -4.15 -7.54
C PHE A 78 14.83 -3.14 -6.83
N GLY A 79 15.20 -1.86 -6.79
CA GLY A 79 14.37 -0.80 -6.21
C GLY A 79 13.04 -0.63 -6.97
N LYS A 80 13.07 -0.67 -8.31
CA LYS A 80 11.87 -0.63 -9.15
C LYS A 80 10.96 -1.82 -8.83
N ASP A 81 11.51 -3.03 -8.81
CA ASP A 81 10.76 -4.26 -8.50
C ASP A 81 10.17 -4.24 -7.08
N PHE A 82 10.94 -3.77 -6.10
CA PHE A 82 10.48 -3.60 -4.72
C PHE A 82 9.31 -2.63 -4.64
N ALA A 83 9.44 -1.44 -5.23
CA ALA A 83 8.40 -0.41 -5.19
C ALA A 83 7.12 -0.85 -5.92
N LEU A 84 7.24 -1.47 -7.10
CA LEU A 84 6.09 -2.03 -7.83
C LEU A 84 5.37 -3.11 -7.03
N SER A 85 6.13 -3.98 -6.36
CA SER A 85 5.57 -5.00 -5.47
C SER A 85 4.90 -4.36 -4.25
N LEU A 86 5.51 -3.36 -3.63
CA LEU A 86 4.96 -2.62 -2.50
C LEU A 86 3.60 -1.99 -2.86
N LEU A 87 3.51 -1.30 -3.99
CA LEU A 87 2.27 -0.69 -4.49
C LEU A 87 1.18 -1.74 -4.72
N ARG A 88 1.52 -2.87 -5.35
CA ARG A 88 0.57 -3.97 -5.58
C ARG A 88 0.01 -4.53 -4.26
N HIS A 89 0.86 -4.85 -3.29
CA HIS A 89 0.41 -5.42 -2.02
C HIS A 89 -0.43 -4.41 -1.19
N ASN A 90 -0.07 -3.12 -1.20
CA ASN A 90 -0.89 -2.10 -0.54
C ASN A 90 -2.26 -1.97 -1.20
N ARG A 91 -2.31 -1.94 -2.54
CA ARG A 91 -3.56 -1.91 -3.30
C ARG A 91 -4.46 -3.09 -2.95
N GLU A 92 -3.95 -4.31 -3.02
CA GLU A 92 -4.72 -5.53 -2.71
C GLU A 92 -5.30 -5.48 -1.29
N ARG A 93 -4.50 -5.03 -0.30
CA ARG A 93 -4.96 -4.91 1.09
C ARG A 93 -6.11 -3.91 1.26
N LEU A 94 -6.01 -2.75 0.62
CA LEU A 94 -7.06 -1.71 0.70
C LEU A 94 -8.34 -2.13 -0.03
N LEU A 95 -8.21 -2.79 -1.18
CA LEU A 95 -9.39 -3.28 -1.91
C LEU A 95 -10.08 -4.44 -1.19
N ASN A 96 -9.30 -5.33 -0.55
CA ASN A 96 -9.86 -6.47 0.18
C ASN A 96 -10.48 -6.07 1.53
N SER A 97 -10.04 -4.98 2.16
CA SER A 97 -10.68 -4.51 3.41
C SER A 97 -12.12 -4.05 3.21
N ALA A 98 -12.49 -3.63 2.00
CA ALA A 98 -13.86 -3.23 1.68
C ALA A 98 -14.81 -4.43 1.41
N SER A 99 -14.26 -5.61 1.11
CA SER A 99 -15.04 -6.84 0.85
C SER A 99 -15.33 -7.65 2.12
N ALA A 100 -14.70 -7.32 3.25
CA ALA A 100 -14.85 -8.04 4.51
C ALA A 100 -15.98 -7.50 5.42
N GLU A 101 -16.68 -6.45 5.00
CA GLU A 101 -17.82 -5.85 5.72
C GLU A 101 -19.19 -6.29 5.14
N GLN A 102 -19.24 -7.41 4.40
CA GLN A 102 -20.46 -8.02 3.85
C GLN A 102 -20.83 -9.31 4.58
#